data_AF-A0ABD6FJU9-F1
#
_entry.id   AF-A0ABD6FJU9-F1
#
_cell.length_a   1.000
_cell.length_b   1.000
_cell.length_c   1.000
_cell.angle_alpha   90.00
_cell.angle_beta   90.00
_cell.angle_gamma   90.00
#
_symmetry.space_group_name_H-M   'P 1'
#
loop_
_entity.id
_entity.type
_entity.pdbx_description
1 polymer ?
#
loop_
_entity_poly.entity_id
_entity_poly.type
_entity_poly.pdbx_seq_one_letter_code
_entity_poly.pdbx_strand_id
1 'polypeptide(L)'
;VNSPLAGHFEKAGVAPKRHLAELRTTDAENYEVGQEITADIFSAGAKVDVTGTSKGKGYAGVMKRHGFAGQGASHGNQATHRAPGSIGGCATPGRVFKGMRMAGRMGHQRVTTQGLTVHDVKAEDGLLLIKGAVPGPRGSLVFVRSAVKGGAGA
;
A
#
# COMPACT_ATOMS: atom_id res chain seq x y z
N VAL A 1 -12.07 23.03 -5.87
CA VAL A 1 -12.97 22.10 -5.15
C VAL A 1 -14.28 22.10 -5.90
N ASN A 2 -14.91 20.94 -6.16
CA ASN A 2 -16.22 20.95 -6.81
C ASN A 2 -17.30 21.43 -5.82
N SER A 3 -18.45 21.89 -6.31
CA SER A 3 -19.49 22.47 -5.46
C SER A 3 -19.98 21.55 -4.34
N PRO A 4 -20.16 20.21 -4.55
CA PRO A 4 -20.55 19.31 -3.47
C PRO A 4 -19.51 19.21 -2.34
N LEU A 5 -18.22 19.11 -2.68
CA LEU A 5 -17.16 19.04 -1.67
C LEU A 5 -17.00 20.37 -0.94
N ALA A 6 -17.24 21.50 -1.60
CA ALA A 6 -17.19 22.82 -0.96
C ALA A 6 -18.22 22.91 0.18
N GLY A 7 -19.47 22.55 -0.07
CA GLY A 7 -20.51 22.53 0.97
C GLY A 7 -20.21 21.54 2.12
N HIS A 8 -19.56 20.42 1.82
CA HIS A 8 -19.11 19.47 2.84
C HIS A 8 -18.06 20.07 3.78
N PHE A 9 -17.06 20.77 3.24
CA PHE A 9 -16.03 21.45 4.03
C PHE A 9 -16.57 22.65 4.82
N GLU A 10 -17.49 23.43 4.22
CA GLU A 10 -18.16 24.55 4.88
C GLU A 10 -18.97 24.09 6.10
N LYS A 11 -19.75 23.01 5.97
CA LYS A 11 -20.51 22.44 7.09
C LYS A 11 -19.61 21.99 8.24
N ALA A 12 -18.41 21.50 7.93
CA ALA A 12 -17.43 21.07 8.92
C ALA A 12 -16.54 22.22 9.43
N GLY A 13 -16.68 23.44 8.90
CA GLY A 13 -15.89 24.61 9.32
C GLY A 13 -14.39 24.53 8.99
N VAL A 14 -13.99 23.67 8.05
CA VAL A 14 -12.57 23.43 7.74
C VAL A 14 -12.19 23.93 6.35
N ALA A 15 -10.93 24.37 6.19
CA ALA A 15 -10.38 24.71 4.89
C ALA A 15 -10.34 23.47 3.96
N PRO A 16 -10.64 23.61 2.65
CA PRO A 16 -10.63 22.47 1.74
C PRO A 16 -9.30 21.74 1.70
N LYS A 17 -9.34 20.41 1.80
CA LYS A 17 -8.15 19.55 1.81
C LYS A 17 -7.99 18.79 0.50
N ARG A 18 -6.74 18.45 0.16
CA ARG A 18 -6.39 17.71 -1.07
C ARG A 18 -6.89 16.25 -1.06
N HIS A 19 -6.91 15.63 0.12
CA HIS A 19 -7.28 14.23 0.31
C HIS A 19 -8.29 14.11 1.45
N LEU A 20 -9.30 13.26 1.25
CA LEU A 20 -10.25 12.83 2.26
C LEU A 20 -10.08 11.33 2.46
N ALA A 21 -10.17 10.90 3.70
CA ALA A 21 -9.78 9.58 4.11
C ALA A 21 -10.51 9.21 5.40
N GLU A 22 -10.98 7.96 5.48
CA GLU A 22 -11.63 7.44 6.68
C GLU A 22 -10.67 6.53 7.45
N LEU A 23 -10.65 6.68 8.77
CA LEU A 23 -9.97 5.80 9.70
C LEU A 23 -11.01 5.21 10.64
N ARG A 24 -11.07 3.87 10.71
CA ARG A 24 -11.91 3.18 11.70
C ARG A 24 -11.17 3.16 13.03
N THR A 25 -11.82 3.66 14.07
CA THR A 25 -11.34 3.67 15.46
C THR A 25 -12.50 3.31 16.39
N THR A 26 -12.19 2.74 17.55
CA THR A 26 -13.17 2.50 18.63
C THR A 26 -13.55 3.79 19.35
N ASP A 27 -12.66 4.78 19.32
CA ASP A 27 -12.72 5.96 20.17
C ASP A 27 -13.17 7.19 19.36
N ALA A 28 -14.02 6.98 18.36
CA ALA A 28 -14.44 8.03 17.43
C ALA A 28 -15.19 9.18 18.12
N GLU A 29 -15.84 8.89 19.25
CA GLU A 29 -16.59 9.86 20.05
C GLU A 29 -15.68 10.87 20.78
N ASN A 30 -14.39 10.57 20.93
CA ASN A 30 -13.43 11.44 21.61
C ASN A 30 -12.84 12.54 20.70
N TYR A 31 -13.27 12.60 19.44
CA TYR A 31 -12.77 13.57 18.46
C TYR A 31 -13.86 14.54 18.04
N GLU A 32 -13.49 15.81 17.94
CA GLU A 32 -14.39 16.87 17.51
C GLU A 32 -14.21 17.17 16.01
N VAL A 33 -15.30 17.58 15.35
CA VAL A 33 -15.24 17.99 13.95
C VAL A 33 -14.39 19.26 13.83
N GLY A 34 -13.37 19.21 12.97
CA GLY A 34 -12.43 20.32 12.77
C GLY A 34 -11.18 20.26 13.64
N GLN A 35 -11.09 19.30 14.57
CA GLN A 35 -9.89 19.07 15.37
C GLN A 35 -8.68 18.74 14.47
N GLU A 36 -7.56 19.42 14.73
CA GLU A 36 -6.29 19.12 14.07
C GLU A 36 -5.56 17.99 14.81
N ILE A 37 -5.05 17.03 14.06
CA ILE A 37 -4.26 15.90 14.57
C ILE A 37 -2.86 16.05 14.00
N THR A 38 -1.86 16.22 14.87
CA THR A 38 -0.47 16.39 14.45
C THR A 38 0.35 15.11 14.60
N ALA A 39 1.65 15.16 14.31
CA ALA A 39 2.54 13.99 14.37
C ALA A 39 2.83 13.53 15.81
N ASP A 40 2.54 14.37 16.80
CA ASP A 40 2.70 14.16 18.24
C ASP A 40 1.89 12.99 18.81
N ILE A 41 0.86 12.53 18.10
CA ILE A 41 0.09 11.33 18.48
C ILE A 41 0.94 10.04 18.50
N PHE A 42 2.11 10.05 17.84
CA PHE A 42 3.05 8.95 17.87
C PHE A 42 4.23 9.24 18.79
N SER A 43 4.79 8.20 19.40
CA SER A 43 6.02 8.27 20.19
C SER A 43 7.17 7.52 19.50
N ALA A 44 8.40 7.96 19.77
CA ALA A 44 9.58 7.22 19.35
C ALA A 44 9.58 5.81 19.96
N GLY A 45 9.93 4.80 19.15
CA GLY A 45 9.88 3.39 19.53
C GLY A 45 8.54 2.69 19.27
N ALA A 46 7.45 3.44 19.05
CA ALA A 46 6.14 2.86 18.75
C ALA A 46 6.15 2.03 17.45
N LYS A 47 5.31 0.99 17.40
CA LYS A 47 5.10 0.18 16.19
C LYS A 47 3.89 0.66 15.42
N VAL A 48 4.06 0.86 14.11
CA VAL A 48 3.04 1.36 13.19
C VAL A 48 2.88 0.47 11.96
N ASP A 49 1.67 0.43 11.43
CA ASP A 49 1.36 -0.12 10.11
C ASP A 49 1.21 1.03 9.11
N VAL A 50 1.96 0.97 8.01
CA VAL A 50 1.94 2.02 6.98
C VAL A 50 1.31 1.48 5.70
N THR A 51 0.22 2.10 5.27
CA THR A 51 -0.51 1.75 4.05
C THR A 51 -0.33 2.83 2.99
N GLY A 52 -0.03 2.43 1.77
CA GLY A 52 0.15 3.36 0.65
C GLY A 52 -0.09 2.68 -0.69
N THR A 53 -0.08 3.47 -1.76
CA THR A 53 -0.18 2.95 -3.12
C THR A 53 1.21 2.65 -3.65
N SER A 54 1.48 1.37 -3.90
CA SER A 54 2.81 0.92 -4.37
C SER A 54 3.19 1.52 -5.73
N LYS A 55 4.50 1.65 -5.99
CA LYS A 55 5.01 2.13 -7.28
C LYS A 55 4.53 1.23 -8.43
N GLY A 56 3.86 1.82 -9.41
CA GLY A 56 3.42 1.13 -10.62
C GLY A 56 4.60 0.65 -11.47
N LYS A 57 4.46 -0.53 -12.08
CA LYS A 57 5.46 -1.17 -12.95
C LYS A 57 4.94 -1.46 -14.37
N GLY A 58 3.75 -0.98 -14.71
CA GLY A 58 3.10 -1.22 -16.00
C GLY A 58 2.64 -2.67 -16.16
N TYR A 59 2.58 -3.13 -17.41
CA TYR A 59 2.39 -4.54 -17.75
C TYR A 59 3.68 -5.31 -17.49
N ALA A 60 3.66 -6.24 -16.53
CA ALA A 60 4.82 -7.04 -16.15
C ALA A 60 4.64 -8.49 -16.61
N GLY A 61 5.70 -9.03 -17.24
CA GLY A 61 5.78 -10.46 -17.55
C GLY A 61 5.87 -11.34 -16.29
N VAL A 62 5.63 -12.64 -16.47
CA VAL A 62 5.54 -13.61 -15.37
C VAL A 62 6.80 -13.71 -14.51
N MET A 63 7.99 -13.61 -15.10
CA MET A 63 9.24 -13.64 -14.34
C MET A 63 9.36 -12.46 -13.38
N LYS A 64 9.02 -11.24 -13.83
CA LYS A 64 9.08 -10.03 -12.98
C LYS A 64 7.95 -9.99 -11.96
N ARG A 65 6.74 -10.39 -12.36
CA ARG A 65 5.53 -10.29 -11.53
C ARG A 65 5.46 -11.36 -10.45
N HIS A 66 5.89 -12.58 -10.76
CA HIS A 66 5.71 -13.76 -9.91
C HIS A 66 6.99 -14.54 -9.62
N GLY A 67 8.16 -14.07 -10.09
CA GLY A 67 9.44 -14.72 -9.83
C GLY A 67 9.66 -16.05 -10.58
N PHE A 68 9.01 -16.25 -11.72
CA PHE A 68 9.20 -17.47 -12.53
C PHE A 68 10.65 -17.58 -13.03
N ALA A 69 11.20 -18.80 -13.08
CA ALA A 69 12.59 -19.06 -13.47
C ALA A 69 12.85 -18.90 -14.99
N GLY A 70 11.82 -19.01 -15.83
CA GLY A 70 11.98 -19.04 -17.28
C GLY A 70 12.47 -20.40 -17.78
N GLN A 71 13.07 -20.42 -18.96
CA GLN A 71 13.64 -21.61 -19.60
C GLN A 71 15.10 -21.37 -20.00
N GLY A 72 15.82 -22.43 -20.38
CA GLY A 72 17.22 -22.34 -20.80
C GLY A 72 17.44 -21.32 -21.92
N ALA A 73 18.55 -20.58 -21.87
CA ALA A 73 18.89 -19.57 -22.87
C ALA A 73 19.52 -20.16 -24.14
N SER A 74 20.07 -21.38 -24.06
CA SER A 74 20.72 -22.10 -25.15
C SER A 74 20.15 -23.52 -25.28
N HIS A 75 20.90 -24.46 -25.89
CA HIS A 75 20.51 -25.87 -26.05
C HIS A 75 19.18 -26.07 -26.78
N GLY A 76 18.98 -25.34 -27.88
CA GLY A 76 17.83 -25.55 -28.77
C GLY A 76 16.53 -24.89 -28.30
N ASN A 77 16.54 -24.07 -27.25
CA ASN A 77 15.37 -23.27 -26.90
C ASN A 77 15.03 -22.28 -28.03
N GLN A 78 13.81 -22.38 -28.55
CA GLN A 78 13.28 -21.47 -29.57
C GLN A 78 12.31 -20.47 -28.93
N ALA A 79 12.77 -19.22 -28.80
CA ALA A 79 11.96 -18.03 -28.46
C ALA A 79 11.09 -18.14 -27.18
N THR A 80 11.38 -19.05 -26.26
CA THR A 80 10.56 -19.31 -25.06
C THR A 80 11.31 -19.11 -23.74
N HIS A 81 12.50 -18.49 -23.78
CA HIS A 81 13.36 -18.24 -22.61
C HIS A 81 12.64 -17.59 -21.42
N ARG A 82 11.65 -16.72 -21.67
CA ARG A 82 10.89 -16.00 -20.63
C ARG A 82 9.39 -16.33 -20.65
N ALA A 83 9.00 -17.41 -21.32
CA ALA A 83 7.63 -17.88 -21.39
C ALA A 83 7.16 -18.42 -20.01
N PRO A 84 5.84 -18.43 -19.74
CA PRO A 84 5.29 -18.93 -18.48
C PRO A 84 5.39 -20.45 -18.29
N GLY A 85 5.72 -21.21 -19.34
CA GLY A 85 5.61 -22.67 -19.33
C GLY A 85 4.16 -23.12 -19.44
N SER A 86 3.86 -24.32 -18.93
CA SER A 86 2.49 -24.84 -18.92
C SER A 86 1.58 -24.03 -17.97
N ILE A 87 0.34 -23.82 -18.40
CA ILE A 87 -0.69 -23.07 -17.65
C ILE A 87 -1.87 -23.94 -17.22
N GLY A 88 -1.79 -25.27 -17.42
CA GLY A 88 -2.89 -26.18 -17.11
C GLY A 88 -2.57 -27.66 -17.35
N GLY A 89 -3.54 -28.51 -17.02
CA GLY A 89 -3.55 -29.93 -17.38
C GLY A 89 -4.18 -30.18 -18.75
N CYS A 90 -4.13 -31.45 -19.20
CA CYS A 90 -4.72 -31.89 -20.47
C CYS A 90 -6.26 -32.09 -20.33
N ALA A 91 -6.76 -33.33 -20.50
CA ALA A 91 -8.19 -33.63 -20.62
C ALA A 91 -9.02 -33.23 -19.39
N THR A 92 -8.57 -33.57 -18.19
CA THR A 92 -9.17 -33.11 -16.93
C THR A 92 -8.16 -32.19 -16.26
N PRO A 93 -8.44 -30.90 -16.01
CA PRO A 93 -9.76 -30.22 -15.93
C PRO A 93 -10.25 -29.52 -17.22
N GLY A 94 -9.51 -29.57 -18.34
CA GLY A 94 -9.94 -28.94 -19.61
C GLY A 94 -10.07 -27.42 -19.59
N ARG A 95 -9.53 -26.75 -18.56
CA ARG A 95 -9.58 -25.29 -18.39
C ARG A 95 -8.42 -24.78 -17.53
N VAL A 96 -8.13 -23.49 -17.65
CA VAL A 96 -7.21 -22.79 -16.74
C VAL A 96 -7.96 -22.43 -15.45
N PHE A 97 -7.36 -22.72 -14.29
CA PHE A 97 -7.96 -22.37 -12.99
C PHE A 97 -7.93 -20.87 -12.72
N LYS A 98 -8.93 -20.39 -11.96
CA LYS A 98 -8.95 -19.01 -11.46
C LYS A 98 -7.74 -18.77 -10.54
N GLY A 99 -7.12 -17.60 -10.66
CA GLY A 99 -5.92 -17.26 -9.91
C GLY A 99 -4.61 -17.81 -10.50
N MET A 100 -4.64 -18.45 -11.67
CA MET A 100 -3.43 -18.86 -12.36
C MET A 100 -2.50 -17.65 -12.60
N ARG A 101 -1.23 -17.82 -12.23
CA ARG A 101 -0.23 -16.74 -12.27
C ARG A 101 0.16 -16.44 -13.72
N MET A 102 -0.29 -15.29 -14.22
CA MET A 102 0.02 -14.82 -15.58
C MET A 102 0.60 -13.41 -15.58
N ALA A 103 1.08 -12.98 -16.75
CA ALA A 103 1.51 -11.60 -16.98
C ALA A 103 0.34 -10.63 -16.78
N GLY A 104 0.64 -9.36 -16.51
CA GLY A 104 -0.39 -8.35 -16.30
C GLY A 104 0.11 -7.14 -15.53
N ARG A 105 -0.81 -6.23 -15.19
CA ARG A 105 -0.48 -5.01 -14.43
C ARG A 105 0.14 -5.37 -13.07
N MET A 106 1.29 -4.76 -12.78
CA MET A 106 2.00 -4.92 -11.50
C MET A 106 2.22 -3.57 -10.81
N GLY A 107 2.04 -3.54 -9.49
CA GLY A 107 2.12 -2.32 -8.69
C GLY A 107 0.89 -1.43 -8.85
N HIS A 108 0.95 -0.21 -8.31
CA HIS A 108 -0.20 0.70 -8.21
C HIS A 108 -1.40 0.04 -7.52
N GLN A 109 -1.11 -0.67 -6.44
CA GLN A 109 -2.09 -1.33 -5.59
C GLN A 109 -1.88 -0.85 -4.16
N ARG A 110 -2.95 -0.85 -3.37
CA ARG A 110 -2.90 -0.53 -1.94
C ARG A 110 -2.16 -1.65 -1.22
N VAL A 111 -1.04 -1.33 -0.58
CA VAL A 111 -0.19 -2.26 0.17
C VAL A 111 0.03 -1.70 1.56
N THR A 112 0.00 -2.58 2.56
CA THR A 112 0.31 -2.25 3.95
C THR A 112 1.61 -2.96 4.34
N THR A 113 2.63 -2.18 4.72
CA THR A 113 3.80 -2.71 5.42
C THR A 113 3.50 -2.66 6.91
N GLN A 114 3.54 -3.82 7.58
CA GLN A 114 3.17 -3.94 8.98
C GLN A 114 4.38 -3.92 9.91
N GLY A 115 4.18 -3.43 11.14
CA GLY A 115 5.16 -3.52 12.22
C GLY A 115 6.44 -2.71 11.99
N LEU A 116 6.36 -1.57 11.32
CA LEU A 116 7.46 -0.62 11.21
C LEU A 116 7.66 0.12 12.54
N THR A 117 8.89 0.50 12.86
CA THR A 117 9.21 1.22 14.09
C THR A 117 9.30 2.72 13.81
N VAL A 118 8.64 3.53 14.63
CA VAL A 118 8.87 4.99 14.67
C VAL A 118 10.24 5.23 15.27
N HIS A 119 11.14 5.82 14.50
CA HIS A 119 12.48 6.15 14.98
C HIS A 119 12.47 7.43 15.81
N ASP A 120 11.81 8.47 15.30
CA ASP A 120 11.79 9.81 15.89
C ASP A 120 10.56 10.60 15.37
N VAL A 121 10.15 11.62 16.13
CA VAL A 121 9.00 12.49 15.82
C VAL A 121 9.43 13.93 15.98
N LYS A 122 9.38 14.70 14.90
CA LYS A 122 9.64 16.15 14.91
C LYS A 122 8.32 16.88 14.73
N ALA A 123 7.64 17.13 15.83
CA ALA A 123 6.30 17.73 15.84
C ALA A 123 6.29 19.15 15.24
N GLU A 124 7.31 19.96 15.53
CA GLU A 124 7.45 21.33 15.00
C GLU A 124 7.50 21.37 13.47
N ASP A 125 8.18 20.40 12.85
CA ASP A 125 8.28 20.26 11.39
C ASP A 125 7.13 19.44 10.79
N GLY A 126 6.26 18.85 11.63
CA GLY A 126 5.23 17.89 11.20
C GLY A 126 5.79 16.60 10.58
N LEU A 127 6.99 16.17 10.99
CA LEU A 127 7.70 15.02 10.40
C LEU A 127 7.67 13.79 11.31
N LEU A 128 7.39 12.63 10.70
CA LEU A 128 7.44 11.31 11.33
C LEU A 128 8.53 10.46 10.67
N LEU A 129 9.56 10.09 11.44
CA LEU A 129 10.67 9.28 10.93
C LEU A 129 10.36 7.80 11.19
N ILE A 130 10.21 7.01 10.12
CA ILE A 130 9.87 5.59 10.20
C ILE A 130 11.06 4.76 9.74
N LYS A 131 11.48 3.81 10.58
CA LYS A 131 12.51 2.83 10.24
C LYS A 131 11.93 1.76 9.31
N GLY A 132 12.25 1.87 8.02
CA GLY A 132 11.93 0.84 7.02
C GLY A 132 11.37 1.41 5.72
N ALA A 133 10.95 0.52 4.82
CA ALA A 133 10.43 0.89 3.52
C ALA A 133 8.93 1.18 3.55
N VAL A 134 8.57 2.41 3.18
CA VAL A 134 7.18 2.85 3.01
C VAL A 134 6.70 2.58 1.57
N PRO A 135 5.49 2.02 1.38
CA PRO A 135 4.98 1.71 0.05
C PRO A 135 4.60 2.99 -0.71
N GLY A 136 5.29 3.25 -1.82
CA GLY A 136 4.91 4.30 -2.78
C GLY A 136 6.09 5.10 -3.33
N PRO A 137 5.86 5.97 -4.32
CA PRO A 137 6.82 6.99 -4.72
C PRO A 137 6.94 8.11 -3.68
N ARG A 138 8.01 8.92 -3.77
CA ARG A 138 8.14 10.12 -2.94
C ARG A 138 6.96 11.06 -3.20
N GLY A 139 6.41 11.65 -2.14
CA GLY A 139 5.25 12.55 -2.22
C GLY A 139 3.89 11.86 -2.38
N SER A 140 3.81 10.52 -2.29
CA SER A 140 2.52 9.83 -2.24
C SER A 140 1.86 9.96 -0.88
N LEU A 141 0.52 10.01 -0.87
CA LEU A 141 -0.28 9.85 0.34
C LEU A 141 -0.02 8.49 0.98
N VAL A 142 0.22 8.49 2.29
CA VAL A 142 0.36 7.29 3.11
C VAL A 142 -0.54 7.40 4.33
N PHE A 143 -1.03 6.27 4.78
CA PHE A 143 -1.83 6.10 5.98
C PHE A 143 -0.96 5.43 7.03
N VAL A 144 -0.74 6.12 8.15
CA VAL A 144 -0.01 5.56 9.29
C VAL A 144 -1.02 5.32 10.41
N ARG A 145 -1.01 4.11 10.97
CA ARG A 145 -1.86 3.73 12.10
C ARG A 145 -1.07 2.87 13.08
N SER A 146 -1.60 2.71 14.30
CA SER A 146 -1.07 1.76 15.27
C SER A 146 -0.99 0.34 14.70
N ALA A 147 0.08 -0.38 15.03
CA ALA A 147 0.32 -1.71 14.48
C ALA A 147 -0.67 -2.75 15.04
N VAL A 148 -1.32 -3.51 14.17
CA VAL A 148 -2.32 -4.53 14.58
C VAL A 148 -1.66 -5.77 15.20
N LYS A 149 -0.50 -6.18 14.68
CA LYS A 149 0.17 -7.45 15.07
C LYS A 149 1.25 -7.30 16.14
N GLY A 150 1.66 -6.08 16.43
CA GLY A 150 2.64 -5.76 17.46
C GLY A 150 1.99 -5.01 18.62
N GLY A 151 0.72 -5.33 18.91
CA GLY A 151 -0.13 -4.61 19.83
C GLY A 151 0.57 -4.33 21.16
N ALA A 152 0.37 -3.09 21.62
CA ALA A 152 0.53 -2.65 23.00
C ALA A 152 1.73 -3.27 23.74
N GLY A 153 2.91 -2.70 23.54
CA GLY A 153 4.06 -2.93 24.41
C GLY A 153 4.39 -1.63 25.15
N ALA A 154 3.79 -1.50 26.35
CA ALA A 154 4.02 -0.52 27.42
C ALA A 154 3.66 0.94 27.13
#